data_AF-A0A1G6JJP1-F1
#
_entry.id   AF-A0A1G6JJP1-F1
#
_cell.length_a   1.000
_cell.length_b   1.000
_cell.length_c   1.000
_cell.angle_alpha   90.00
_cell.angle_beta   90.00
_cell.angle_gamma   90.00
#
_symmetry.space_group_name_H-M   'P 1'
#
loop_
_entity.id
_entity.type
_entity.pdbx_description
1 polymer ?
#
loop_
_entity_poly.entity_id
_entity_poly.type
_entity_poly.pdbx_seq_one_letter_code
_entity_poly.pdbx_strand_id
1 'polypeptide(L)'
;MDSRVDINVCSEIGQLEGVILHTPGAEVENMTPKNAQRALYSDILNLAVARKEYAQLSGVLSKVCKTYQIADLLTNVLVNEKSKELVIDQICHLENTYSIKDELLDLTPKELARQLIEGVILKRNNLTKFLSKERFSSSPLYNFYFTRDASISLLNEVLISKMANQVRQREALIMQAIFNLSGNFNAHTIDPLKVEDSKPIFIEGGDVLIAREDILLIGNGTRTSSQGIDFILDHLLSQKDQKKRYILVQELPESPESFIHLDMVFTFLDVDKCMVFEPLILQPNKYQTVQITIENGKVLNIKNVENLVVALKDLGMDLKPVYCGGKKDQWTQEREQWHSGANFFAIAPGKVIGYARNIYTMEEMNKNGFEIIRAKDVLTDRISLTDYERYVITIDGSELPRGGGGARCMTMPVRRKPVIW
;
A
#
# COMPACT_ATOMS: atom_id res chain seq x y z
N MET A 1 8.82 24.65 -14.81
CA MET A 1 7.78 23.97 -14.01
C MET A 1 7.59 22.62 -14.66
N ASP A 2 7.98 21.54 -13.98
CA ASP A 2 7.61 20.20 -14.44
C ASP A 2 6.07 20.14 -14.53
N SER A 3 5.55 19.59 -15.63
CA SER A 3 4.11 19.38 -15.78
C SER A 3 3.60 18.47 -14.66
N ARG A 4 2.45 18.83 -14.07
CA ARG A 4 1.76 17.99 -13.08
C ARG A 4 1.46 16.61 -13.64
N VAL A 5 1.44 15.60 -12.76
CA VAL A 5 1.13 14.22 -13.13
C VAL A 5 -0.35 13.96 -12.90
N ASP A 6 -1.07 13.62 -13.97
CA ASP A 6 -2.44 13.13 -13.85
C ASP A 6 -2.45 11.75 -13.20
N ILE A 7 -3.26 11.60 -12.15
CA ILE A 7 -3.49 10.30 -11.53
C ILE A 7 -4.22 9.41 -12.54
N ASN A 8 -3.68 8.23 -12.81
CA ASN A 8 -4.31 7.26 -13.70
C ASN A 8 -3.79 5.84 -13.45
N VAL A 9 -4.52 5.05 -12.67
CA VAL A 9 -4.20 3.66 -12.36
C VAL A 9 -5.43 2.80 -12.64
N CYS A 10 -5.46 2.17 -13.81
CA CYS A 10 -6.58 1.33 -14.27
C CYS A 10 -6.27 -0.18 -14.24
N SER A 11 -5.11 -0.58 -13.71
CA SER A 11 -4.73 -1.98 -13.50
C SER A 11 -3.55 -2.07 -12.52
N GLU A 12 -3.35 -3.24 -11.91
CA GLU A 12 -2.17 -3.52 -11.08
C GLU A 12 -0.90 -3.75 -11.89
N ILE A 13 -1.02 -4.15 -13.17
CA ILE A 13 0.11 -4.63 -14.00
C ILE A 13 0.54 -3.67 -15.11
N GLY A 14 -0.25 -2.64 -15.44
CA GLY A 14 0.10 -1.68 -16.47
C GLY A 14 1.48 -1.07 -16.25
N GLN A 15 2.20 -0.77 -17.34
CA GLN A 15 3.56 -0.24 -17.25
C GLN A 15 3.59 1.00 -16.35
N LEU A 16 4.39 0.95 -15.29
CA LEU A 16 4.49 1.98 -14.27
C LEU A 16 5.16 3.23 -14.84
N GLU A 17 4.51 4.38 -14.68
CA GLU A 17 5.04 5.68 -15.11
C GLU A 17 5.44 6.56 -13.91
N GLY A 18 4.73 6.41 -12.79
CA GLY A 18 5.06 7.12 -11.56
C GLY A 18 4.64 6.39 -10.29
N VAL A 19 5.46 6.52 -9.24
CA VAL A 19 5.25 5.87 -7.94
C VAL A 19 5.72 6.76 -6.78
N ILE A 20 4.90 6.85 -5.73
CA ILE A 20 5.27 7.46 -4.45
C ILE A 20 5.92 6.39 -3.57
N LEU A 21 6.99 6.81 -2.90
CA LEU A 21 7.86 6.03 -2.03
C LEU A 21 8.18 6.84 -0.76
N HIS A 22 8.64 6.17 0.28
CA HIS A 22 9.19 6.82 1.47
C HIS A 22 10.37 6.02 2.00
N THR A 23 11.55 6.63 1.96
CA THR A 23 12.77 5.99 2.44
C THR A 23 12.74 5.89 3.97
N PRO A 24 12.89 4.69 4.57
CA PRO A 24 12.92 4.53 6.03
C PRO A 24 13.97 5.43 6.69
N GLY A 25 13.53 6.25 7.64
CA GLY A 25 14.34 7.19 8.41
C GLY A 25 14.40 6.87 9.91
N ALA A 26 14.69 7.90 10.71
CA ALA A 26 14.83 7.76 12.16
C ALA A 26 13.51 7.36 12.85
N GLU A 27 12.37 7.55 12.20
CA GLU A 27 11.07 7.06 12.67
C GLU A 27 11.12 5.57 12.98
N VAL A 28 11.79 4.75 12.16
CA VAL A 28 11.88 3.31 12.37
C VAL A 28 12.78 2.96 13.56
N GLU A 29 13.90 3.66 13.74
CA GLU A 29 14.85 3.42 14.84
C GLU A 29 14.31 3.90 16.20
N ASN A 30 13.38 4.85 16.20
CA ASN A 30 12.73 5.33 17.42
C ASN A 30 11.75 4.31 18.03
N MET A 31 11.61 3.14 17.41
CA MET A 31 10.85 2.01 17.94
C MET A 31 11.62 1.29 19.06
N THR A 32 10.88 0.79 20.04
CA THR A 32 11.37 0.06 21.20
C THR A 32 10.53 -1.21 21.38
N PRO A 33 11.00 -2.23 22.12
CA PRO A 33 10.22 -3.46 22.29
C PRO A 33 8.83 -3.20 22.90
N LYS A 34 8.73 -2.16 23.73
CA LYS A 34 7.49 -1.76 24.39
C LYS A 34 6.47 -1.11 23.45
N ASN A 35 6.92 -0.51 22.36
CA ASN A 35 6.03 0.17 21.41
C ASN A 35 5.90 -0.55 20.05
N ALA A 36 6.71 -1.57 19.76
CA ALA A 36 6.66 -2.33 18.50
C ALA A 36 5.26 -2.89 18.20
N GLN A 37 4.63 -3.56 19.17
CA GLN A 37 3.26 -4.08 19.00
C GLN A 37 2.23 -2.95 18.80
N ARG A 38 2.39 -1.82 19.52
CA ARG A 38 1.55 -0.62 19.32
C ARG A 38 1.75 0.00 17.95
N ALA A 39 2.96 -0.13 17.40
CA ALA A 39 3.35 0.34 16.08
C ALA A 39 3.03 -0.66 14.95
N LEU A 40 2.40 -1.81 15.26
CA LEU A 40 2.04 -2.87 14.32
C LEU A 40 3.23 -3.67 13.76
N TYR A 41 4.36 -3.70 14.48
CA TYR A 41 5.54 -4.47 14.09
C TYR A 41 5.65 -5.79 14.84
N SER A 42 6.13 -6.82 14.14
CA SER A 42 6.48 -8.11 14.73
C SER A 42 7.82 -8.07 15.48
N ASP A 43 8.73 -7.16 15.08
CA ASP A 43 10.06 -7.00 15.67
C ASP A 43 10.63 -5.59 15.40
N ILE A 44 11.72 -5.22 16.09
CA ILE A 44 12.44 -3.97 15.85
C ILE A 44 13.37 -4.15 14.66
N LEU A 45 13.37 -3.17 13.77
CA LEU A 45 14.21 -3.19 12.58
C LEU A 45 15.61 -2.63 12.85
N ASN A 46 16.62 -3.25 12.27
CA ASN A 46 17.91 -2.61 12.09
C ASN A 46 17.83 -1.62 10.91
N LEU A 47 17.71 -0.33 11.21
CA LEU A 47 17.56 0.72 10.20
C LEU A 47 18.69 0.72 9.15
N ALA A 48 19.94 0.44 9.54
CA ALA A 48 21.06 0.45 8.62
C ALA A 48 20.96 -0.67 7.57
N VAL A 49 20.41 -1.82 7.94
CA VAL A 49 20.16 -2.94 7.02
C VAL A 49 18.88 -2.66 6.21
N ALA A 50 17.79 -2.25 6.86
CA ALA A 50 16.54 -1.90 6.19
C ALA A 50 16.73 -0.82 5.11
N ARG A 51 17.56 0.20 5.35
CA ARG A 51 17.90 1.22 4.33
C ARG A 51 18.67 0.66 3.14
N LYS A 52 19.56 -0.30 3.35
CA LYS A 52 20.30 -0.95 2.25
C LYS A 52 19.36 -1.79 1.39
N GLU A 53 18.44 -2.52 2.02
CA GLU A 53 17.41 -3.32 1.33
C GLU A 53 16.45 -2.40 0.57
N TYR A 54 15.98 -1.33 1.23
CA TYR A 54 15.05 -0.36 0.61
C TYR A 54 15.69 0.38 -0.56
N ALA A 55 16.99 0.69 -0.48
CA ALA A 55 17.74 1.29 -1.58
C ALA A 55 17.76 0.39 -2.83
N GLN A 56 17.59 -0.93 -2.69
CA GLN A 56 17.44 -1.81 -3.84
C GLN A 56 16.11 -1.59 -4.53
N LEU A 57 15.01 -1.55 -3.76
CA LEU A 57 13.67 -1.27 -4.29
C LEU A 57 13.61 0.11 -4.95
N SER A 58 13.99 1.16 -4.23
CA SER A 58 13.90 2.53 -4.73
C SER A 58 14.83 2.77 -5.92
N GLY A 59 16.04 2.19 -5.91
CA GLY A 59 16.98 2.29 -7.02
C GLY A 59 16.48 1.58 -8.29
N VAL A 60 15.88 0.40 -8.16
CA VAL A 60 15.27 -0.31 -9.29
C VAL A 60 14.09 0.49 -9.85
N LEU A 61 13.20 0.98 -8.98
CA LEU A 61 12.05 1.79 -9.41
C LEU A 61 12.47 3.08 -10.11
N SER A 62 13.53 3.73 -9.63
CA SER A 62 14.08 4.95 -10.24
C SER A 62 14.68 4.72 -11.64
N LYS A 63 15.09 3.48 -11.97
CA LYS A 63 15.55 3.12 -13.31
C LYS A 63 14.40 2.87 -14.29
N VAL A 64 13.18 2.60 -13.82
CA VAL A 64 12.04 2.20 -14.68
C VAL A 64 10.89 3.21 -14.73
N CYS A 65 10.77 4.10 -13.76
CA CYS A 65 9.69 5.08 -13.68
C CYS A 65 10.09 6.34 -12.87
N LYS A 66 9.25 7.38 -12.88
CA LYS A 66 9.47 8.57 -12.04
C LYS A 66 9.06 8.27 -10.59
N THR A 67 10.01 8.37 -9.67
CA THR A 67 9.76 8.17 -8.23
C THR A 67 9.55 9.49 -7.51
N TYR A 68 8.65 9.51 -6.53
CA TYR A 68 8.42 10.66 -5.65
C TYR A 68 8.62 10.25 -4.19
N GLN A 69 9.36 11.04 -3.42
CA GLN A 69 9.54 10.77 -1.99
C GLN A 69 8.52 11.57 -1.16
N ILE A 70 7.85 10.92 -0.21
CA ILE A 70 6.89 11.57 0.69
C ILE A 70 7.53 12.77 1.42
N ALA A 71 8.75 12.63 1.93
CA ALA A 71 9.43 13.71 2.65
C ALA A 71 9.63 14.97 1.77
N ASP A 72 9.94 14.79 0.49
CA ASP A 72 10.12 15.91 -0.45
C ASP A 72 8.76 16.52 -0.82
N LEU A 73 7.76 15.69 -1.08
CA LEU A 73 6.39 16.13 -1.39
C LEU A 73 5.78 16.92 -0.23
N LEU A 74 5.93 16.43 1.01
CA LEU A 74 5.48 17.11 2.22
C LEU A 74 6.26 18.41 2.44
N THR A 75 7.57 18.42 2.24
CA THR A 75 8.37 19.65 2.31
C THR A 75 7.82 20.71 1.35
N ASN A 76 7.46 20.33 0.11
CA ASN A 76 6.88 21.25 -0.87
C ASN A 76 5.52 21.81 -0.43
N VAL A 77 4.64 20.97 0.16
CA VAL A 77 3.36 21.42 0.73
C VAL A 77 3.58 22.51 1.79
N LEU A 78 4.58 22.31 2.64
CA LEU A 78 4.85 23.16 3.80
C LEU A 78 5.58 24.47 3.45
N VAL A 79 5.97 24.70 2.19
CA VAL A 79 6.53 25.99 1.74
C VAL A 79 5.47 27.08 1.74
N ASN A 80 4.20 26.73 1.51
CA ASN A 80 3.11 27.69 1.58
C ASN A 80 2.63 27.83 3.02
N GLU A 81 2.73 29.03 3.59
CA GLU A 81 2.37 29.27 5.01
C GLU A 81 0.91 28.91 5.35
N LYS A 82 -0.05 29.12 4.42
CA LYS A 82 -1.45 28.72 4.66
C LYS A 82 -1.60 27.20 4.68
N SER A 83 -0.93 26.50 3.76
CA SER A 83 -0.91 25.03 3.73
C SER A 83 -0.22 24.46 4.96
N LYS A 84 0.88 25.08 5.41
CA LYS A 84 1.61 24.72 6.62
C LYS A 84 0.73 24.84 7.86
N GLU A 85 0.06 25.98 8.05
CA GLU A 85 -0.86 26.19 9.17
C GLU A 85 -2.00 25.17 9.16
N LEU A 86 -2.63 24.95 7.99
CA LEU A 86 -3.69 23.97 7.83
C LEU A 86 -3.26 22.55 8.22
N VAL A 87 -2.11 22.08 7.73
CA VAL A 87 -1.59 20.74 8.03
C VAL A 87 -1.27 20.59 9.51
N ILE A 88 -0.62 21.59 10.12
CA ILE A 88 -0.31 21.56 11.55
C ILE A 88 -1.61 21.52 12.36
N ASP A 89 -2.61 22.33 12.01
CA ASP A 89 -3.89 22.35 12.73
C ASP A 89 -4.63 21.02 12.67
N GLN A 90 -4.68 20.39 11.49
CA GLN A 90 -5.32 19.09 11.33
C GLN A 90 -4.60 18.01 12.14
N ILE A 91 -3.26 18.01 12.16
CA ILE A 91 -2.45 17.05 12.93
C ILE A 91 -2.61 17.29 14.43
N CYS A 92 -2.51 18.54 14.88
CA CYS A 92 -2.68 18.89 16.28
C CYS A 92 -4.09 18.57 16.79
N HIS A 93 -5.12 18.73 15.95
CA HIS A 93 -6.48 18.28 16.25
C HIS A 93 -6.56 16.77 16.40
N LEU A 94 -6.05 16.03 15.40
CA LEU A 94 -6.08 14.56 15.35
C LEU A 94 -5.41 13.93 16.58
N GLU A 95 -4.28 14.47 16.99
CA GLU A 95 -3.44 13.90 18.06
C GLU A 95 -3.62 14.57 19.43
N ASN A 96 -4.46 15.61 19.50
CA ASN A 96 -4.63 16.46 20.67
C ASN A 96 -3.29 17.07 21.16
N THR A 97 -2.48 17.59 20.23
CA THR A 97 -1.12 18.10 20.48
C THR A 97 -0.98 19.61 20.29
N TYR A 98 -2.05 20.39 20.45
CA TYR A 98 -2.03 21.85 20.29
C TYR A 98 -0.95 22.59 21.08
N SER A 99 -0.48 22.03 22.20
CA SER A 99 0.58 22.63 23.03
C SER A 99 1.94 22.79 22.33
N ILE A 100 2.14 22.18 21.15
CA ILE A 100 3.37 22.32 20.35
C ILE A 100 3.14 23.08 19.04
N LYS A 101 1.93 23.60 18.77
CA LYS A 101 1.58 24.25 17.50
C LYS A 101 2.52 25.40 17.14
N ASP A 102 2.73 26.33 18.06
CA ASP A 102 3.56 27.52 17.81
C ASP A 102 5.01 27.12 17.51
N GLU A 103 5.56 26.15 18.25
CA GLU A 103 6.91 25.64 18.01
C GLU A 103 7.06 25.00 16.63
N LEU A 104 6.01 24.32 16.13
CA LEU A 104 5.99 23.72 14.79
C LEU A 104 5.87 24.78 13.69
N LEU A 105 5.11 25.85 13.93
CA LEU A 105 4.95 26.96 12.99
C LEU A 105 6.27 27.74 12.78
N ASP A 106 7.16 27.76 13.77
CA ASP A 106 8.45 28.45 13.64
C ASP A 106 9.51 27.63 12.86
N LEU A 107 9.24 26.36 12.55
CA LEU A 107 10.18 25.49 11.85
C LEU A 107 10.25 25.80 10.34
N THR A 108 11.43 25.57 9.76
CA THR A 108 11.59 25.53 8.30
C THR A 108 10.78 24.37 7.71
N PRO A 109 10.28 24.47 6.46
CA PRO A 109 9.46 23.41 5.85
C PRO A 109 10.09 22.02 5.90
N LYS A 110 11.40 21.93 5.66
CA LYS A 110 12.16 20.67 5.69
C LYS A 110 12.23 20.07 7.10
N GLU A 111 12.49 20.91 8.10
CA GLU A 111 12.58 20.47 9.49
C GLU A 111 11.20 20.09 10.06
N LEU A 112 10.16 20.83 9.66
CA LEU A 112 8.78 20.49 9.99
C LEU A 112 8.38 19.15 9.37
N ALA A 113 8.62 18.94 8.07
CA ALA A 113 8.36 17.66 7.40
C ALA A 113 9.06 16.50 8.13
N ARG A 114 10.33 16.69 8.48
CA ARG A 114 11.11 15.72 9.26
C ARG A 114 10.44 15.41 10.58
N GLN A 115 10.08 16.40 11.40
CA GLN A 115 9.46 16.16 12.70
C GLN A 115 8.05 15.56 12.62
N LEU A 116 7.25 15.93 11.61
CA LEU A 116 5.93 15.32 11.38
C LEU A 116 6.02 13.85 10.98
N ILE A 117 7.16 13.39 10.44
CA ILE A 117 7.42 11.98 10.09
C ILE A 117 8.15 11.26 11.24
N GLU A 118 9.28 11.81 11.69
CA GLU A 118 10.19 11.20 12.68
C GLU A 118 9.75 11.38 14.14
N GLY A 119 8.70 12.17 14.37
CA GLY A 119 8.15 12.47 15.69
C GLY A 119 8.72 13.74 16.32
N VAL A 120 7.92 14.36 17.18
CA VAL A 120 8.27 15.58 17.92
C VAL A 120 8.65 15.20 19.34
N ILE A 121 9.91 15.45 19.73
CA ILE A 121 10.41 15.08 21.07
C ILE A 121 9.64 15.83 22.17
N LEU A 122 9.29 15.14 23.25
CA LEU A 122 8.63 15.73 24.40
C LEU A 122 9.60 16.59 25.22
N LYS A 123 9.39 17.92 25.20
CA LYS A 123 10.09 18.85 26.09
C LYS A 123 9.52 18.76 27.51
N ARG A 124 10.35 18.42 28.50
CA ARG A 124 9.96 18.27 29.91
C ARG A 124 10.03 19.61 30.67
N ASN A 125 9.18 20.56 30.30
CA ASN A 125 9.18 21.93 30.82
C ASN A 125 8.02 22.25 31.80
N ASN A 126 7.22 21.26 32.17
CA ASN A 126 6.21 21.38 33.22
C ASN A 126 6.05 20.05 33.96
N LEU A 127 5.31 20.04 35.08
CA LEU A 127 5.15 18.85 35.90
C LEU A 127 4.54 17.67 35.14
N THR A 128 3.47 17.91 34.36
CA THR A 128 2.79 16.87 33.56
C THR A 128 3.74 16.20 32.58
N LYS A 129 4.49 16.99 31.80
CA LYS A 129 5.46 16.49 30.82
C LYS A 129 6.67 15.86 31.50
N PHE A 130 7.10 16.38 32.66
CA PHE A 130 8.20 15.80 33.45
C PHE A 130 7.87 14.41 34.00
N LEU A 131 6.62 14.20 34.44
CA LEU A 131 6.15 12.90 34.94
C LEU A 131 5.75 11.92 33.82
N SER A 132 5.61 12.40 32.59
CA SER A 132 5.27 11.55 31.44
C SER A 132 6.34 10.48 31.19
N LYS A 133 5.88 9.28 30.84
CA LYS A 133 6.72 8.16 30.39
C LYS A 133 6.90 8.17 28.87
N GLU A 134 6.20 9.05 28.16
CA GLU A 134 6.32 9.18 26.71
C GLU A 134 7.59 9.94 26.33
N ARG A 135 8.19 9.54 25.21
CA ARG A 135 9.37 10.20 24.62
C ARG A 135 9.00 11.35 23.69
N PHE A 136 7.80 11.29 23.12
CA PHE A 136 7.36 12.18 22.06
C PHE A 136 6.07 12.90 22.44
N SER A 137 5.97 14.17 22.07
CA SER A 137 4.70 14.91 22.05
C SER A 137 3.82 14.42 20.91
N SER A 138 4.44 14.06 19.78
CA SER A 138 3.78 13.45 18.61
C SER A 138 4.65 12.28 18.13
N SER A 139 4.08 11.08 18.10
CA SER A 139 4.84 9.84 17.90
C SER A 139 5.38 9.72 16.47
N PRO A 140 6.53 9.06 16.21
CA PRO A 140 7.01 8.78 14.86
C PRO A 140 6.04 7.92 14.02
N LEU A 141 6.07 8.09 12.69
CA LEU A 141 5.28 7.31 11.73
C LEU A 141 6.04 6.05 11.28
N TYR A 142 6.11 5.06 12.16
CA TYR A 142 6.91 3.85 11.96
C TYR A 142 6.58 3.07 10.66
N ASN A 143 5.34 3.13 10.19
CA ASN A 143 4.87 2.37 9.02
C ASN A 143 4.95 3.17 7.72
N PHE A 144 5.46 4.40 7.72
CA PHE A 144 5.22 5.30 6.60
C PHE A 144 5.93 4.89 5.29
N TYR A 145 6.94 4.00 5.38
CA TYR A 145 7.54 3.41 4.18
C TYR A 145 6.64 2.37 3.50
N PHE A 146 5.59 1.89 4.19
CA PHE A 146 4.46 1.19 3.58
C PHE A 146 3.46 2.20 3.01
N THR A 147 3.85 2.83 1.90
CA THR A 147 3.07 3.90 1.27
C THR A 147 1.76 3.42 0.64
N ARG A 148 1.55 2.11 0.52
CA ARG A 148 0.36 1.49 -0.08
C ARG A 148 -0.92 1.86 0.63
N ASP A 149 -0.89 1.93 1.96
CA ASP A 149 -2.12 1.79 2.74
C ASP A 149 -2.83 3.12 2.99
N ALA A 150 -2.08 4.21 3.14
CA ALA A 150 -2.59 5.52 3.56
C ALA A 150 -3.40 6.25 2.46
N SER A 151 -3.21 5.86 1.20
CA SER A 151 -3.91 6.42 0.06
C SER A 151 -3.82 5.50 -1.15
N ILE A 152 -4.87 5.47 -1.97
CA ILE A 152 -5.00 4.55 -3.11
C ILE A 152 -5.34 5.34 -4.36
N SER A 153 -4.57 5.17 -5.43
CA SER A 153 -4.98 5.66 -6.75
C SER A 153 -6.03 4.71 -7.28
N LEU A 154 -7.25 5.22 -7.44
CA LEU A 154 -8.41 4.50 -7.91
C LEU A 154 -8.83 5.10 -9.24
N LEU A 155 -8.43 4.47 -10.34
CA LEU A 155 -8.61 5.01 -11.69
C LEU A 155 -7.94 6.39 -11.79
N ASN A 156 -8.71 7.45 -12.03
CA ASN A 156 -8.25 8.83 -12.14
C ASN A 156 -8.42 9.65 -10.84
N GLU A 157 -8.77 9.00 -9.74
CA GLU A 157 -8.99 9.61 -8.43
C GLU A 157 -8.03 9.04 -7.38
N VAL A 158 -8.01 9.65 -6.21
CA VAL A 158 -7.27 9.15 -5.05
C VAL A 158 -8.22 8.97 -3.88
N LEU A 159 -8.37 7.73 -3.42
CA LEU A 159 -9.03 7.43 -2.16
C LEU A 159 -8.06 7.68 -1.01
N ILE A 160 -8.41 8.58 -0.10
CA ILE A 160 -7.70 8.77 1.16
C ILE A 160 -8.23 7.75 2.16
N SER A 161 -7.32 6.98 2.74
CA SER A 161 -7.70 5.85 3.59
C SER A 161 -8.19 6.30 4.96
N LYS A 162 -9.22 5.60 5.46
CA LYS A 162 -9.62 5.68 6.87
C LYS A 162 -8.99 4.50 7.60
N MET A 163 -7.77 4.72 8.07
CA MET A 163 -6.96 3.68 8.71
C MET A 163 -7.68 3.05 9.91
N ALA A 164 -7.64 1.72 10.00
CA ALA A 164 -8.28 0.96 11.08
C ALA A 164 -7.61 1.24 12.44
N ASN A 165 -6.29 1.42 12.44
CA ASN A 165 -5.55 1.82 13.64
C ASN A 165 -5.21 3.31 13.62
N GLN A 166 -5.55 4.00 14.71
CA GLN A 166 -5.31 5.43 14.92
C GLN A 166 -3.86 5.84 14.74
N VAL A 167 -2.88 4.97 15.05
CA VAL A 167 -1.45 5.30 14.92
C VAL A 167 -1.03 5.62 13.49
N ARG A 168 -1.80 5.17 12.49
CA ARG A 168 -1.53 5.42 11.05
C ARG A 168 -2.40 6.54 10.47
N GLN A 169 -3.35 7.12 11.21
CA GLN A 169 -4.25 8.14 10.67
C GLN A 169 -3.53 9.41 10.21
N ARG A 170 -2.42 9.77 10.87
CA ARG A 170 -1.59 10.90 10.43
C ARG A 170 -0.90 10.64 9.08
N GLU A 171 -0.61 9.38 8.74
CA GLU A 171 -0.07 9.01 7.41
C GLU A 171 -1.06 9.40 6.31
N ALA A 172 -2.35 9.04 6.49
CA ALA A 172 -3.42 9.38 5.54
C ALA A 172 -3.65 10.89 5.42
N LEU A 173 -3.60 11.63 6.54
CA LEU A 173 -3.71 13.09 6.56
C LEU A 173 -2.57 13.74 5.76
N ILE A 174 -1.33 13.29 5.97
CA ILE A 174 -0.17 13.79 5.20
C ILE A 174 -0.34 13.48 3.71
N MET A 175 -0.77 12.27 3.35
CA MET A 175 -1.01 11.91 1.95
C MET A 175 -2.11 12.77 1.32
N GLN A 176 -3.20 13.05 2.05
CA GLN A 176 -4.25 13.96 1.60
C GLN A 176 -3.70 15.37 1.32
N ALA A 177 -2.89 15.90 2.24
CA ALA A 177 -2.24 17.20 2.05
C ALA A 177 -1.31 17.18 0.82
N ILE A 178 -0.54 16.11 0.61
CA ILE A 178 0.32 15.93 -0.56
C ILE A 178 -0.50 15.98 -1.86
N PHE A 179 -1.56 15.19 -1.99
CA PHE A 179 -2.35 15.15 -3.23
C PHE A 179 -3.07 16.48 -3.50
N ASN A 180 -3.53 17.17 -2.45
CA ASN A 180 -4.29 18.41 -2.60
C ASN A 180 -3.40 19.66 -2.79
N LEU A 181 -2.22 19.69 -2.16
CA LEU A 181 -1.46 20.94 -1.96
C LEU A 181 -0.04 20.92 -2.51
N SER A 182 0.56 19.76 -2.82
CA SER A 182 1.96 19.70 -3.30
C SER A 182 2.16 20.37 -4.66
N GLY A 183 1.10 20.44 -5.46
CA GLY A 183 1.16 20.91 -6.84
C GLY A 183 1.86 19.94 -7.80
N ASN A 184 2.26 18.75 -7.35
CA ASN A 184 2.88 17.71 -8.18
C ASN A 184 1.86 16.86 -8.96
N PHE A 185 0.64 16.74 -8.45
CA PHE A 185 -0.39 15.86 -8.98
C PHE A 185 -1.64 16.63 -9.40
N ASN A 186 -2.28 16.19 -10.49
CA ASN A 186 -3.66 16.51 -10.79
C ASN A 186 -4.51 15.34 -10.28
N ALA A 187 -5.07 15.50 -9.08
CA ALA A 187 -5.81 14.46 -8.39
C ALA A 187 -7.14 15.02 -7.87
N HIS A 188 -8.20 14.23 -7.98
CA HIS A 188 -9.42 14.43 -7.20
C HIS A 188 -9.41 13.44 -6.04
N THR A 189 -9.41 13.94 -4.80
CA THR A 189 -9.40 13.09 -3.62
C THR A 189 -10.81 12.78 -3.15
N ILE A 190 -11.11 11.50 -2.93
CA ILE A 190 -12.33 11.03 -2.26
C ILE A 190 -11.97 10.57 -0.84
N ASP A 191 -12.85 10.87 0.12
CA ASP A 191 -12.57 10.71 1.55
C ASP A 191 -13.82 10.15 2.27
N PRO A 192 -13.74 8.94 2.85
CA PRO A 192 -14.84 8.31 3.60
C PRO A 192 -15.18 9.04 4.92
N LEU A 193 -14.35 9.96 5.41
CA LEU A 193 -14.62 10.76 6.62
C LEU A 193 -15.90 11.61 6.54
N LYS A 194 -16.43 11.83 5.34
CA LYS A 194 -17.63 12.64 5.11
C LYS A 194 -18.94 11.87 5.29
N VAL A 195 -18.88 10.56 5.56
CA VAL A 195 -20.05 9.72 5.77
C VAL A 195 -20.28 9.54 7.27
N GLU A 196 -21.35 10.14 7.80
CA GLU A 196 -21.84 9.84 9.14
C GLU A 196 -22.57 8.48 9.09
N ASP A 197 -21.97 7.44 9.66
CA ASP A 197 -22.61 6.13 9.83
C ASP A 197 -22.51 5.67 11.30
N SER A 198 -23.49 4.86 11.70
CA SER A 198 -23.62 4.18 12.98
C SER A 198 -22.48 3.19 13.29
N LYS A 199 -21.82 2.66 12.25
CA LYS A 199 -20.72 1.70 12.37
C LYS A 199 -19.40 2.30 11.89
N PRO A 200 -18.25 1.88 12.47
CA PRO A 200 -16.95 2.41 12.07
C PRO A 200 -16.61 2.02 10.63
N ILE A 201 -16.33 3.02 9.80
CA ILE A 201 -15.80 2.86 8.45
C ILE A 201 -14.28 2.76 8.55
N PHE A 202 -13.69 1.75 7.92
CA PHE A 202 -12.25 1.66 7.74
C PHE A 202 -11.94 1.05 6.37
N ILE A 203 -10.90 1.58 5.73
CA ILE A 203 -10.40 1.11 4.43
C ILE A 203 -8.92 1.41 4.31
N GLU A 204 -8.14 0.42 3.90
CA GLU A 204 -6.69 0.51 3.72
C GLU A 204 -6.28 -0.02 2.34
N GLY A 205 -5.21 0.54 1.77
CA GLY A 205 -4.86 0.28 0.37
C GLY A 205 -4.29 -1.09 0.04
N GLY A 206 -3.79 -1.85 1.02
CA GLY A 206 -3.44 -3.25 0.82
C GLY A 206 -4.63 -4.10 0.37
N ASP A 207 -5.86 -3.72 0.73
CA ASP A 207 -7.07 -4.46 0.37
C ASP A 207 -7.62 -4.12 -1.00
N VAL A 208 -7.25 -2.97 -1.58
CA VAL A 208 -7.81 -2.49 -2.84
C VAL A 208 -6.85 -2.79 -4.00
N LEU A 209 -7.30 -3.64 -4.92
CA LEU A 209 -6.58 -4.01 -6.12
C LEU A 209 -7.43 -3.69 -7.36
N ILE A 210 -6.82 -3.08 -8.36
CA ILE A 210 -7.49 -2.77 -9.62
C ILE A 210 -7.13 -3.84 -10.64
N ALA A 211 -8.01 -4.81 -10.86
CA ALA A 211 -7.74 -5.88 -11.83
C ALA A 211 -7.74 -5.32 -13.26
N ARG A 212 -8.81 -4.59 -13.60
CA ARG A 212 -9.05 -3.92 -14.87
C ARG A 212 -9.89 -2.66 -14.61
N GLU A 213 -10.02 -1.77 -15.58
CA GLU A 213 -10.77 -0.51 -15.43
C GLU A 213 -12.23 -0.67 -14.95
N ASP A 214 -12.81 -1.85 -15.17
CA ASP A 214 -14.17 -2.25 -14.79
C ASP A 214 -14.24 -3.26 -13.64
N ILE A 215 -13.11 -3.76 -13.11
CA ILE A 215 -13.09 -4.81 -12.07
C ILE A 215 -12.16 -4.40 -10.91
N LEU A 216 -12.77 -4.22 -9.73
CA LEU A 216 -12.06 -4.03 -8.46
C LEU A 216 -12.07 -5.31 -7.63
N LEU A 217 -10.96 -5.58 -6.97
CA LEU A 217 -10.85 -6.59 -5.92
C LEU A 217 -10.68 -5.87 -4.59
N ILE A 218 -11.47 -6.25 -3.59
CA ILE A 218 -11.43 -5.64 -2.27
C ILE A 218 -11.40 -6.70 -1.17
N GLY A 219 -10.40 -6.65 -0.30
CA GLY A 219 -10.38 -7.44 0.92
C GLY A 219 -11.42 -6.94 1.93
N ASN A 220 -12.11 -7.87 2.60
CA ASN A 220 -12.97 -7.57 3.74
C ASN A 220 -12.43 -8.25 4.99
N GLY A 221 -12.12 -7.48 6.04
CA GLY A 221 -11.50 -8.03 7.23
C GLY A 221 -11.20 -6.97 8.28
N THR A 222 -10.08 -7.13 9.00
CA THR A 222 -9.72 -6.24 10.13
C THR A 222 -9.26 -4.84 9.71
N ARG A 223 -8.89 -4.66 8.42
CA ARG A 223 -8.35 -3.41 7.87
C ARG A 223 -9.27 -2.69 6.90
N THR A 224 -10.22 -3.42 6.31
CA THR A 224 -11.29 -2.86 5.45
C THR A 224 -12.65 -3.43 5.85
N SER A 225 -13.55 -2.54 6.30
CA SER A 225 -14.90 -2.91 6.75
C SER A 225 -15.87 -3.05 5.60
N SER A 226 -17.01 -3.71 5.81
CA SER A 226 -18.06 -3.75 4.79
C SER A 226 -18.56 -2.34 4.47
N GLN A 227 -18.64 -1.44 5.45
CA GLN A 227 -19.01 -0.03 5.23
C GLN A 227 -17.95 0.72 4.39
N GLY A 228 -16.66 0.37 4.52
CA GLY A 228 -15.61 0.90 3.65
C GLY A 228 -15.77 0.44 2.20
N ILE A 229 -16.21 -0.80 1.99
CA ILE A 229 -16.54 -1.34 0.66
C ILE A 229 -17.79 -0.64 0.11
N ASP A 230 -18.83 -0.47 0.93
CA ASP A 230 -20.06 0.23 0.55
C ASP A 230 -19.78 1.70 0.17
N PHE A 231 -18.82 2.37 0.82
CA PHE A 231 -18.38 3.70 0.40
C PHE A 231 -17.82 3.72 -1.04
N ILE A 232 -16.97 2.75 -1.40
CA ILE A 232 -16.47 2.61 -2.77
C ILE A 232 -17.62 2.29 -3.74
N LEU A 233 -18.51 1.39 -3.33
CA LEU A 233 -19.68 1.01 -4.12
C LEU A 233 -20.56 2.24 -4.43
N ASP A 234 -20.92 3.02 -3.41
CA ASP A 234 -21.74 4.23 -3.54
C ASP A 234 -21.06 5.28 -4.41
N HIS A 235 -19.74 5.45 -4.26
CA HIS A 235 -18.95 6.32 -5.12
C HIS A 235 -19.05 5.88 -6.59
N LEU A 236 -18.86 4.60 -6.89
CA LEU A 236 -18.99 4.06 -8.25
C LEU A 236 -20.42 4.17 -8.81
N LEU A 237 -21.44 3.94 -7.98
CA LEU A 237 -22.85 4.10 -8.37
C LEU A 237 -23.16 5.57 -8.73
N SER A 238 -22.57 6.52 -8.01
CA SER A 238 -22.76 7.96 -8.27
C SER A 238 -22.28 8.40 -9.66
N GLN A 239 -21.32 7.66 -10.25
CA GLN A 239 -20.78 7.94 -11.59
C GLN A 239 -21.76 7.61 -12.72
N LYS A 240 -22.78 6.77 -12.46
CA LYS A 240 -23.80 6.35 -13.44
C LYS A 240 -23.22 5.83 -14.77
N ASP A 241 -22.12 5.08 -14.69
CA ASP A 241 -21.50 4.46 -15.85
C ASP A 241 -22.50 3.53 -16.55
N GLN A 242 -22.62 3.66 -17.88
CA GLN A 242 -23.51 2.81 -18.68
C GLN A 242 -22.94 1.40 -18.84
N LYS A 243 -21.62 1.23 -18.71
CA LYS A 243 -20.98 -0.09 -18.74
C LYS A 243 -21.11 -0.77 -17.39
N LYS A 244 -21.15 -2.10 -17.42
CA LYS A 244 -21.05 -2.91 -16.21
C LYS A 244 -19.70 -2.71 -15.56
N ARG A 245 -19.70 -2.60 -14.24
CA ARG A 245 -18.52 -2.73 -13.40
C ARG A 245 -18.75 -3.78 -12.34
N TYR A 246 -17.66 -4.28 -11.79
CA TYR A 246 -17.65 -5.42 -10.89
C TYR A 246 -16.78 -5.12 -9.67
N ILE A 247 -17.26 -5.51 -8.50
CA ILE A 247 -16.46 -5.56 -7.27
C ILE A 247 -16.44 -7.02 -6.82
N LEU A 248 -15.23 -7.58 -6.72
CA LEU A 248 -14.99 -8.88 -6.14
C LEU A 248 -14.47 -8.69 -4.72
N VAL A 249 -15.25 -9.12 -3.74
CA VAL A 249 -14.90 -9.03 -2.33
C VAL A 249 -14.40 -10.38 -1.85
N GLN A 250 -13.25 -10.40 -1.18
CA GLN A 250 -12.70 -11.58 -0.51
C GLN A 250 -12.69 -11.34 0.99
N GLU A 251 -13.44 -12.14 1.74
CA GLU A 251 -13.35 -12.14 3.20
C GLU A 251 -12.00 -12.70 3.65
N LEU A 252 -11.38 -12.06 4.64
CA LEU A 252 -10.05 -12.38 5.13
C LEU A 252 -10.11 -12.84 6.59
N PRO A 253 -9.21 -13.76 7.00
CA PRO A 253 -9.10 -14.17 8.39
C PRO A 253 -8.62 -13.04 9.29
N GLU A 254 -9.08 -13.01 10.55
CA GLU A 254 -8.56 -12.08 11.57
C GLU A 254 -7.18 -12.49 12.12
N SER A 255 -6.77 -13.73 11.89
CA SER A 255 -5.49 -14.28 12.36
C SER A 255 -4.96 -15.36 11.41
N PRO A 256 -3.64 -15.59 11.34
CA PRO A 256 -2.54 -14.81 11.92
C PRO A 256 -2.48 -13.35 11.46
N GLU A 257 -1.73 -12.54 12.21
CA GLU A 257 -1.48 -11.12 11.92
C GLU A 257 -0.83 -10.84 10.55
N SER A 258 -0.31 -11.86 9.84
CA SER A 258 0.16 -11.72 8.46
C SER A 258 -0.97 -11.56 7.43
N PHE A 259 -2.22 -11.88 7.78
CA PHE A 259 -3.40 -11.67 6.93
C PHE A 259 -4.01 -10.28 7.13
N ILE A 260 -3.17 -9.25 7.11
CA ILE A 260 -3.63 -7.86 7.26
C ILE A 260 -4.50 -7.40 6.09
N HIS A 261 -4.16 -7.82 4.86
CA HIS A 261 -4.77 -7.30 3.64
C HIS A 261 -4.83 -8.34 2.51
N LEU A 262 -5.66 -8.09 1.49
CA LEU A 262 -5.81 -8.95 0.32
C LEU A 262 -4.51 -9.13 -0.47
N ASP A 263 -3.69 -8.08 -0.58
CA ASP A 263 -2.42 -8.17 -1.30
C ASP A 263 -1.34 -9.02 -0.62
N MET A 264 -1.58 -9.47 0.60
CA MET A 264 -0.74 -10.42 1.33
C MET A 264 -1.04 -11.87 0.96
N VAL A 265 -2.07 -12.11 0.14
CA VAL A 265 -2.54 -13.44 -0.29
C VAL A 265 -2.86 -13.52 -1.77
N PHE A 266 -3.03 -12.40 -2.47
CA PHE A 266 -3.33 -12.35 -3.89
C PHE A 266 -2.69 -11.11 -4.54
N THR A 267 -1.88 -11.31 -5.59
CA THR A 267 -1.39 -10.19 -6.44
C THR A 267 -1.38 -10.56 -7.91
N PHE A 268 -1.54 -9.58 -8.79
CA PHE A 268 -1.40 -9.76 -10.23
C PHE A 268 0.08 -9.76 -10.64
N LEU A 269 0.46 -10.67 -11.53
CA LEU A 269 1.84 -10.81 -12.00
C LEU A 269 1.97 -10.46 -13.49
N ASP A 270 0.96 -10.82 -14.29
CA ASP A 270 0.93 -10.64 -15.73
C ASP A 270 -0.53 -10.62 -16.22
N VAL A 271 -0.75 -10.43 -17.52
CA VAL A 271 -2.07 -10.49 -18.17
C VAL A 271 -2.78 -11.83 -17.95
N ASP A 272 -2.01 -12.91 -17.80
CA ASP A 272 -2.47 -14.29 -17.70
C ASP A 272 -2.05 -14.98 -16.40
N LYS A 273 -1.48 -14.25 -15.41
CA LYS A 273 -0.94 -14.85 -14.17
C LYS A 273 -1.20 -14.00 -12.94
N CYS A 274 -1.50 -14.70 -11.84
CA CYS A 274 -1.58 -14.13 -10.50
C CYS A 274 -0.77 -14.98 -9.51
N MET A 275 -0.29 -14.35 -8.45
CA MET A 275 0.27 -15.03 -7.28
C MET A 275 -0.86 -15.26 -6.28
N VAL A 276 -0.94 -16.48 -5.74
CA VAL A 276 -1.96 -16.85 -4.76
C VAL A 276 -1.35 -17.54 -3.56
N PHE A 277 -1.86 -17.22 -2.38
CA PHE A 277 -1.81 -18.10 -1.22
C PHE A 277 -3.00 -19.06 -1.31
N GLU A 278 -2.75 -20.24 -1.88
CA GLU A 278 -3.75 -21.26 -2.22
C GLU A 278 -4.69 -21.65 -1.08
N PRO A 279 -4.25 -21.83 0.18
CA PRO A 279 -5.12 -22.29 1.26
C PRO A 279 -6.29 -21.32 1.56
N LEU A 280 -6.11 -20.03 1.30
CA LEU A 280 -7.17 -19.03 1.51
C LEU A 280 -7.94 -18.73 0.22
N ILE A 281 -7.25 -18.61 -0.92
CA ILE A 281 -7.87 -18.13 -2.15
C ILE A 281 -8.55 -19.24 -2.95
N LEU A 282 -7.98 -20.44 -2.99
CA LEU A 282 -8.46 -21.50 -3.91
C LEU A 282 -9.14 -22.65 -3.18
N GLN A 283 -8.72 -22.97 -1.96
CA GLN A 283 -9.29 -24.11 -1.23
C GLN A 283 -10.63 -23.74 -0.56
N PRO A 284 -11.60 -24.66 -0.52
CA PRO A 284 -12.83 -24.46 0.25
C PRO A 284 -12.51 -24.13 1.71
N ASN A 285 -13.02 -23.00 2.18
CA ASN A 285 -12.85 -22.54 3.55
C ASN A 285 -14.08 -21.75 4.01
N LYS A 286 -14.06 -21.22 5.22
CA LYS A 286 -15.21 -20.52 5.82
C LYS A 286 -15.39 -19.07 5.33
N TYR A 287 -14.40 -18.52 4.61
CA TYR A 287 -14.37 -17.14 4.15
C TYR A 287 -15.03 -17.01 2.79
N GLN A 288 -15.88 -16.00 2.64
CA GLN A 288 -16.69 -15.82 1.45
C GLN A 288 -15.94 -15.06 0.35
N THR A 289 -16.22 -15.43 -0.91
CA THR A 289 -15.95 -14.56 -2.07
C THR A 289 -17.28 -14.08 -2.64
N VAL A 290 -17.44 -12.77 -2.77
CA VAL A 290 -18.68 -12.13 -3.21
C VAL A 290 -18.43 -11.34 -4.48
N GLN A 291 -19.30 -11.47 -5.48
CA GLN A 291 -19.33 -10.61 -6.65
C GLN A 291 -20.51 -9.64 -6.56
N ILE A 292 -20.22 -8.35 -6.70
CA ILE A 292 -21.20 -7.28 -6.86
C ILE A 292 -21.13 -6.80 -8.31
N THR A 293 -22.27 -6.80 -9.00
CA THR A 293 -22.36 -6.24 -10.37
C THR A 293 -23.13 -4.93 -10.32
N ILE A 294 -22.55 -3.87 -10.88
CA ILE A 294 -23.17 -2.54 -10.96
C ILE A 294 -23.31 -2.08 -12.42
N GLU A 295 -24.37 -1.34 -12.71
CA GLU A 295 -24.62 -0.72 -14.01
C GLU A 295 -25.57 0.46 -13.85
N ASN A 296 -25.29 1.57 -14.53
CA ASN A 296 -26.14 2.76 -14.60
C ASN A 296 -26.60 3.27 -13.22
N GLY A 297 -25.67 3.29 -12.26
CA GLY A 297 -25.91 3.76 -10.89
C GLY A 297 -26.81 2.86 -10.04
N LYS A 298 -26.94 1.58 -10.40
CA LYS A 298 -27.68 0.58 -9.62
C LYS A 298 -26.85 -0.69 -9.40
N VAL A 299 -27.04 -1.31 -8.24
CA VAL A 299 -26.60 -2.70 -8.00
C VAL A 299 -27.56 -3.63 -8.73
N LEU A 300 -27.03 -4.41 -9.69
CA LEU A 300 -27.81 -5.40 -10.43
C LEU A 300 -27.96 -6.71 -9.65
N ASN A 301 -26.86 -7.19 -9.05
CA ASN A 301 -26.86 -8.35 -8.18
C ASN A 301 -25.66 -8.37 -7.23
N ILE A 302 -25.82 -9.15 -6.16
CA ILE A 302 -24.77 -9.56 -5.24
C ILE A 302 -24.89 -11.08 -5.10
N LYS A 303 -23.81 -11.82 -5.33
CA LYS A 303 -23.81 -13.29 -5.24
C LYS A 303 -22.50 -13.81 -4.68
N ASN A 304 -22.56 -14.96 -4.02
CA ASN A 304 -21.36 -15.73 -3.73
C ASN A 304 -20.82 -16.36 -5.02
N VAL A 305 -19.50 -16.40 -5.11
CA VAL A 305 -18.73 -17.06 -6.19
C VAL A 305 -17.73 -18.01 -5.55
N GLU A 306 -17.22 -18.97 -6.32
CA GLU A 306 -16.35 -20.02 -5.79
C GLU A 306 -15.04 -19.47 -5.21
N ASN A 307 -14.36 -18.61 -5.98
CA ASN A 307 -13.16 -17.90 -5.56
C ASN A 307 -12.84 -16.76 -6.55
N LEU A 308 -11.84 -15.94 -6.21
CA LEU A 308 -11.41 -14.81 -7.03
C LEU A 308 -10.97 -15.22 -8.45
N VAL A 309 -10.26 -16.35 -8.61
CA VAL A 309 -9.73 -16.78 -9.91
C VAL A 309 -10.85 -17.22 -10.85
N VAL A 310 -11.81 -17.99 -10.35
CA VAL A 310 -13.01 -18.40 -11.11
C VAL A 310 -13.85 -17.18 -11.49
N ALA A 311 -14.07 -16.26 -10.55
CA ALA A 311 -14.85 -15.04 -10.82
C ALA A 311 -14.17 -14.14 -11.85
N LEU A 312 -12.84 -13.97 -11.78
CA LEU A 312 -12.08 -13.21 -12.77
C LEU A 312 -12.15 -13.86 -14.16
N LYS A 313 -12.08 -15.19 -14.24
CA LYS A 313 -12.24 -15.93 -15.50
C LYS A 313 -13.61 -15.68 -16.12
N ASP A 314 -14.68 -15.76 -15.34
CA ASP A 314 -16.05 -15.47 -15.80
C ASP A 314 -16.23 -14.03 -16.31
N LEU A 315 -15.37 -13.10 -15.85
CA LEU A 315 -15.33 -11.70 -16.27
C LEU A 315 -14.31 -11.43 -17.40
N GLY A 316 -13.75 -12.49 -18.00
CA GLY A 316 -12.84 -12.42 -19.14
C GLY A 316 -11.37 -12.24 -18.79
N MET A 317 -10.96 -12.60 -17.57
CA MET A 317 -9.57 -12.60 -17.12
C MET A 317 -9.15 -14.02 -16.71
N ASP A 318 -8.73 -14.84 -17.68
CA ASP A 318 -8.32 -16.23 -17.42
C ASP A 318 -6.88 -16.28 -16.88
N LEU A 319 -6.74 -16.10 -15.56
CA LEU A 319 -5.45 -16.06 -14.88
C LEU A 319 -5.04 -17.46 -14.44
N LYS A 320 -3.80 -17.83 -14.76
CA LYS A 320 -3.14 -19.01 -14.23
C LYS A 320 -2.52 -18.69 -12.86
N PRO A 321 -2.92 -19.39 -11.78
CA PRO A 321 -2.31 -19.17 -10.47
C PRO A 321 -0.87 -19.69 -10.39
N VAL A 322 -0.01 -18.88 -9.76
CA VAL A 322 1.33 -19.22 -9.28
C VAL A 322 1.27 -19.25 -7.75
N TYR A 323 1.91 -20.23 -7.12
CA TYR A 323 1.61 -20.60 -5.73
C TYR A 323 2.71 -20.10 -4.78
N CYS A 324 2.33 -19.29 -3.80
CA CYS A 324 3.21 -18.84 -2.73
C CYS A 324 3.69 -20.05 -1.91
N GLY A 325 5.01 -20.26 -1.84
CA GLY A 325 5.63 -21.43 -1.21
C GLY A 325 5.53 -22.74 -2.01
N GLY A 326 5.04 -22.70 -3.26
CA GLY A 326 4.87 -23.87 -4.10
C GLY A 326 3.70 -24.77 -3.70
N LYS A 327 3.63 -25.99 -4.26
CA LYS A 327 2.47 -26.91 -4.10
C LYS A 327 2.70 -28.10 -3.16
N LYS A 328 3.94 -28.29 -2.71
CA LYS A 328 4.36 -29.57 -2.10
C LYS A 328 3.97 -29.69 -0.63
N ASP A 329 3.99 -28.58 0.10
CA ASP A 329 3.92 -28.58 1.56
C ASP A 329 3.27 -27.30 2.06
N GLN A 330 2.15 -27.44 2.77
CA GLN A 330 1.41 -26.31 3.34
C GLN A 330 2.24 -25.55 4.38
N TRP A 331 3.11 -26.24 5.12
CA TRP A 331 3.98 -25.58 6.11
C TRP A 331 4.93 -24.58 5.44
N THR A 332 5.45 -24.94 4.27
CA THR A 332 6.25 -24.05 3.45
C THR A 332 5.45 -22.87 2.92
N GLN A 333 4.20 -23.10 2.46
CA GLN A 333 3.31 -22.02 2.01
C GLN A 333 3.05 -21.00 3.12
N GLU A 334 2.71 -21.44 4.33
CA GLU A 334 2.45 -20.57 5.48
C GLU A 334 3.68 -19.74 5.86
N ARG A 335 4.87 -20.36 5.85
CA ARG A 335 6.12 -19.65 6.16
C ARG A 335 6.47 -18.57 5.13
N GLU A 336 6.32 -18.86 3.85
CA GLU A 336 6.63 -17.86 2.82
C GLU A 336 5.53 -16.80 2.72
N GLN A 337 4.25 -17.15 2.96
CA GLN A 337 3.17 -16.18 3.10
C GLN A 337 3.48 -15.16 4.21
N TRP A 338 3.90 -15.65 5.38
CA TRP A 338 4.29 -14.81 6.51
C TRP A 338 5.43 -13.84 6.15
N HIS A 339 6.36 -14.26 5.28
CA HIS A 339 7.44 -13.44 4.74
C HIS A 339 7.05 -12.63 3.49
N SER A 340 5.75 -12.34 3.33
CA SER A 340 5.19 -11.57 2.21
C SER A 340 5.44 -12.22 0.83
N GLY A 341 5.48 -13.54 0.77
CA GLY A 341 5.72 -14.33 -0.44
C GLY A 341 4.64 -14.17 -1.51
N ALA A 342 3.43 -13.74 -1.15
CA ALA A 342 2.39 -13.42 -2.12
C ALA A 342 2.33 -11.94 -2.54
N ASN A 343 3.14 -11.06 -1.93
CA ASN A 343 3.05 -9.60 -2.09
C ASN A 343 4.04 -9.08 -3.15
N PHE A 344 3.72 -9.30 -4.43
CA PHE A 344 4.53 -8.82 -5.55
C PHE A 344 4.08 -7.45 -6.05
N PHE A 345 5.04 -6.63 -6.45
CA PHE A 345 4.77 -5.37 -7.12
C PHE A 345 5.08 -5.47 -8.61
N ALA A 346 4.06 -5.36 -9.47
CA ALA A 346 4.25 -5.32 -10.91
C ALA A 346 4.69 -3.92 -11.38
N ILE A 347 5.78 -3.86 -12.16
CA ILE A 347 6.23 -2.63 -12.85
C ILE A 347 5.75 -2.60 -14.31
N ALA A 348 5.39 -3.75 -14.87
CA ALA A 348 4.74 -3.93 -16.17
C ALA A 348 4.21 -5.38 -16.24
N PRO A 349 3.41 -5.77 -17.25
CA PRO A 349 2.93 -7.15 -17.37
C PRO A 349 4.11 -8.12 -17.45
N GLY A 350 4.12 -9.14 -16.59
CA GLY A 350 5.17 -10.15 -16.51
C GLY A 350 6.45 -9.69 -15.82
N LYS A 351 6.49 -8.45 -15.32
CA LYS A 351 7.70 -7.81 -14.77
C LYS A 351 7.40 -7.34 -13.35
N VAL A 352 7.88 -8.10 -12.37
CA VAL A 352 7.51 -7.91 -10.97
C VAL A 352 8.72 -7.78 -10.04
N ILE A 353 8.49 -7.27 -8.83
CA ILE A 353 9.47 -7.17 -7.75
C ILE A 353 8.96 -7.97 -6.55
N GLY A 354 9.84 -8.77 -5.92
CA GLY A 354 9.55 -9.56 -4.72
C GLY A 354 10.81 -9.81 -3.88
N TYR A 355 10.69 -10.52 -2.76
CA TYR A 355 11.85 -10.82 -1.90
C TYR A 355 12.61 -12.08 -2.32
N ALA A 356 13.94 -12.01 -2.26
CA ALA A 356 14.83 -13.16 -2.53
C ALA A 356 14.68 -14.31 -1.51
N ARG A 357 14.21 -14.02 -0.28
CA ARG A 357 14.11 -15.00 0.82
C ARG A 357 13.05 -16.07 0.63
N ASN A 358 12.09 -15.85 -0.27
CA ASN A 358 10.96 -16.75 -0.51
C ASN A 358 11.36 -17.75 -1.61
N ILE A 359 12.27 -18.66 -1.24
CA ILE A 359 12.96 -19.57 -2.16
C ILE A 359 11.97 -20.40 -2.97
N TYR A 360 10.98 -21.01 -2.33
CA TYR A 360 10.04 -21.90 -2.99
C TYR A 360 9.05 -21.14 -3.88
N THR A 361 8.67 -19.93 -3.48
CA THR A 361 7.93 -19.00 -4.34
C THR A 361 8.76 -18.62 -5.56
N MET A 362 10.04 -18.28 -5.41
CA MET A 362 10.90 -17.95 -6.56
C MET A 362 11.10 -19.15 -7.50
N GLU A 363 11.23 -20.36 -6.96
CA GLU A 363 11.24 -21.59 -7.78
C GLU A 363 9.94 -21.76 -8.56
N GLU A 364 8.79 -21.48 -7.93
CA GLU A 364 7.49 -21.57 -8.60
C GLU A 364 7.32 -20.48 -9.67
N MET A 365 7.81 -19.26 -9.42
CA MET A 365 7.90 -18.20 -10.42
C MET A 365 8.74 -18.64 -11.62
N ASN A 366 9.91 -19.26 -11.38
CA ASN A 366 10.78 -19.73 -12.45
C ASN A 366 10.15 -20.85 -13.28
N LYS A 367 9.49 -21.82 -12.64
CA LYS A 367 8.72 -22.87 -13.34
C LYS A 367 7.58 -22.31 -14.19
N ASN A 368 7.08 -21.11 -13.85
CA ASN A 368 6.04 -20.41 -14.60
C ASN A 368 6.59 -19.35 -15.57
N GLY A 369 7.88 -19.43 -15.89
CA GLY A 369 8.50 -18.69 -16.99
C GLY A 369 9.04 -17.31 -16.62
N PHE A 370 9.21 -17.00 -15.33
CA PHE A 370 9.88 -15.78 -14.89
C PHE A 370 11.37 -16.02 -14.66
N GLU A 371 12.21 -15.19 -15.25
CA GLU A 371 13.63 -15.15 -14.90
C GLU A 371 13.84 -14.49 -13.53
N ILE A 372 14.69 -15.08 -12.69
CA ILE A 372 14.93 -14.59 -11.33
C ILE A 372 16.19 -13.72 -11.34
N ILE A 373 16.01 -12.40 -11.28
CA ILE A 373 17.06 -11.39 -11.42
C ILE A 373 17.29 -10.73 -10.06
N ARG A 374 18.54 -10.54 -9.64
CA ARG A 374 18.84 -9.82 -8.40
C ARG A 374 18.80 -8.32 -8.65
N ALA A 375 18.20 -7.56 -7.74
CA ALA A 375 18.17 -6.10 -7.83
C ALA A 375 19.57 -5.49 -7.98
N LYS A 376 20.58 -6.06 -7.30
CA LYS A 376 21.98 -5.63 -7.42
C LYS A 376 22.53 -5.69 -8.84
N ASP A 377 22.15 -6.69 -9.62
CA ASP A 377 22.64 -6.85 -10.99
C ASP A 377 21.98 -5.83 -11.94
N VAL A 378 20.73 -5.45 -11.68
CA VAL A 378 20.05 -4.33 -12.34
C VAL A 378 20.69 -2.99 -11.98
N LEU A 379 20.98 -2.77 -10.70
CA LEU A 379 21.54 -1.52 -10.19
C LEU A 379 22.97 -1.26 -10.67
N THR A 380 23.71 -2.32 -10.95
CA THR A 380 25.09 -2.25 -11.46
C THR A 380 25.18 -2.40 -12.98
N ASP A 381 24.04 -2.35 -13.68
CA ASP A 381 23.94 -2.45 -15.14
C ASP A 381 24.63 -3.70 -15.72
N ARG A 382 24.70 -4.78 -14.93
CA ARG A 382 25.23 -6.09 -15.37
C ARG A 382 24.24 -6.85 -16.24
N ILE A 383 22.96 -6.54 -16.09
CA ILE A 383 21.84 -7.15 -16.78
C ILE A 383 20.96 -6.03 -17.34
N SER A 384 20.54 -6.15 -18.60
CA SER A 384 19.52 -5.28 -19.16
C SER A 384 18.14 -5.90 -19.00
N LEU A 385 17.20 -5.19 -18.38
CA LEU A 385 15.81 -5.65 -18.21
C LEU A 385 15.05 -5.77 -19.52
N THR A 386 15.58 -5.21 -20.62
CA THR A 386 15.00 -5.34 -21.97
C THR A 386 15.16 -6.73 -22.56
N ASP A 387 16.11 -7.51 -22.06
CA ASP A 387 16.48 -8.81 -22.62
C ASP A 387 15.52 -9.93 -22.16
N TYR A 388 14.58 -9.59 -21.28
CA TYR A 388 13.68 -10.50 -20.61
C TYR A 388 12.24 -10.08 -20.82
N GLU A 389 11.44 -11.01 -21.31
CA GLU A 389 9.99 -10.82 -21.45
C GLU A 389 9.30 -10.85 -20.08
N ARG A 390 9.61 -11.87 -19.27
CA ARG A 390 9.09 -12.06 -17.92
C ARG A 390 10.21 -12.23 -16.90
N TYR A 391 10.12 -11.49 -15.80
CA TYR A 391 11.12 -11.59 -14.73
C TYR A 391 10.57 -11.18 -13.36
N VAL A 392 11.22 -11.71 -12.33
CA VAL A 392 11.15 -11.22 -10.95
C VAL A 392 12.47 -10.54 -10.61
N ILE A 393 12.40 -9.27 -10.23
CA ILE A 393 13.52 -8.61 -9.55
C ILE A 393 13.41 -8.93 -8.07
N THR A 394 14.43 -9.59 -7.55
CA THR A 394 14.54 -9.98 -6.15
C THR A 394 15.31 -8.94 -5.37
N ILE A 395 14.68 -8.40 -4.33
CA ILE A 395 15.34 -7.57 -3.32
C ILE A 395 15.69 -8.41 -2.08
N ASP A 396 16.77 -8.04 -1.41
CA ASP A 396 17.11 -8.59 -0.11
C ASP A 396 15.99 -8.25 0.90
N GLY A 397 15.78 -9.11 1.90
CA GLY A 397 14.66 -8.96 2.82
C GLY A 397 14.93 -9.56 4.19
N SER A 398 16.01 -9.16 4.85
CA SER A 398 16.34 -9.57 6.22
C SER A 398 15.52 -8.79 7.25
N GLU A 399 15.36 -7.48 7.00
CA GLU A 399 14.71 -6.54 7.91
C GLU A 399 13.34 -6.10 7.40
N LEU A 400 13.22 -5.66 6.13
CA LEU A 400 11.97 -5.09 5.62
C LEU A 400 10.73 -5.99 5.80
N PRO A 401 10.78 -7.33 5.57
CA PRO A 401 9.63 -8.19 5.80
C PRO A 401 9.18 -8.26 7.27
N ARG A 402 10.05 -7.95 8.25
CA ARG A 402 9.67 -7.95 9.67
C ARG A 402 8.70 -6.81 10.02
N GLY A 403 8.62 -5.79 9.17
CA GLY A 403 7.56 -4.79 9.22
C GLY A 403 6.20 -5.30 8.73
N GLY A 404 6.11 -6.55 8.26
CA GLY A 404 4.85 -7.19 7.87
C GLY A 404 4.42 -6.92 6.43
N GLY A 405 5.32 -6.48 5.54
CA GLY A 405 4.96 -6.10 4.17
C GLY A 405 6.00 -6.41 3.10
N GLY A 406 5.51 -6.53 1.86
CA GLY A 406 6.30 -6.80 0.67
C GLY A 406 6.59 -5.58 -0.20
N ALA A 407 7.06 -5.84 -1.43
CA ALA A 407 7.36 -4.80 -2.39
C ALA A 407 6.12 -3.97 -2.76
N ARG A 408 4.93 -4.58 -2.79
CA ARG A 408 3.68 -3.86 -3.09
C ARG A 408 3.25 -2.95 -1.94
N CYS A 409 3.42 -3.40 -0.70
CA CYS A 409 3.14 -2.59 0.49
C CYS A 409 3.99 -1.30 0.52
N MET A 410 5.24 -1.38 0.04
CA MET A 410 6.20 -0.26 0.04
C MET A 410 6.07 0.72 -1.14
N THR A 411 5.00 0.59 -1.95
CA THR A 411 4.83 1.37 -3.18
C THR A 411 3.41 1.91 -3.29
N MET A 412 3.27 3.12 -3.84
CA MET A 412 1.98 3.70 -4.18
C MET A 412 2.02 4.23 -5.62
N PRO A 413 1.52 3.48 -6.61
CA PRO A 413 1.46 3.93 -8.00
C PRO A 413 0.54 5.14 -8.14
N VAL A 414 1.02 6.18 -8.83
CA VAL A 414 0.19 7.33 -9.20
C VAL A 414 -0.23 7.29 -10.66
N ARG A 415 0.54 6.58 -11.50
CA ARG A 415 0.25 6.48 -12.94
C ARG A 415 0.79 5.19 -13.55
N ARG A 416 -0.06 4.51 -14.31
CA ARG A 416 0.29 3.35 -15.14
C ARG A 416 -0.30 3.49 -16.53
N LYS A 417 0.37 2.94 -17.54
CA LYS A 417 -0.20 2.81 -18.88
C LYS A 417 -1.36 1.82 -18.90
N PRO A 418 -2.34 1.98 -19.81
CA PRO A 418 -3.33 0.95 -20.09
C PRO A 418 -2.70 -0.40 -20.46
N VAL A 419 -3.37 -1.48 -20.09
CA VAL A 419 -2.98 -2.85 -20.43
C VAL A 419 -3.71 -3.28 -21.69
N ILE A 420 -3.01 -4.01 -22.55
CA ILE A 420 -3.63 -4.74 -23.67
C ILE A 420 -3.92 -6.14 -23.14
N TRP A 421 -5.21 -6.45 -22.96
CA TRP A 421 -5.70 -7.68 -22.35
C TRP A 421 -5.84 -8.82 -23.36
#